data_AF-A0A7Z9Q732-F1
#
_entry.id   AF-A0A7Z9Q732-F1
#
_cell.length_a   1.000
_cell.length_b   1.000
_cell.length_c   1.000
_cell.angle_alpha   90.00
_cell.angle_beta   90.00
_cell.angle_gamma   90.00
#
_symmetry.space_group_name_H-M   'P 1'
#
loop_
_entity.id
_entity.type
_entity.pdbx_description
1 polymer ?
#
loop_
_entity_poly.entity_id
_entity_poly.type
_entity_poly.pdbx_seq_one_letter_code
_entity_poly.pdbx_strand_id
1 'polypeptide(L)'
;REAKFGIPVENIAAVYKSALTDGVKTFGLQCHSGSAILDQKHFRENTQLILKTARHIEDIINHRLLKISIGSGFGIPYVDDEDPLNFNDVFDLVAEVFKEFYGQHQHDWPILCIEPGRALVGDAAILLAQVTGIKDSYKTFIGLDAGMETLMRPALYGAVHRIYKVGAVTEKQNITVDVTGRICENTDRLAVDIPFPDVVEGDLIAIMDTGAYGYSMAHQFNTRPRPAEVLVDKGAPRLIRSRETIEDIFRNCDN
;
A
#
# COMPACT_ATOMS: atom_id res chain seq x y z
N ARG A 1 -6.00 8.50 -17.75
CA ARG A 1 -5.70 8.25 -19.18
C ARG A 1 -4.21 7.93 -19.28
N GLU A 2 -3.79 7.07 -20.21
CA GLU A 2 -2.44 6.45 -20.28
C GLU A 2 -2.15 5.33 -19.25
N ALA A 3 -3.16 4.88 -18.51
CA ALA A 3 -3.01 3.67 -17.70
C ALA A 3 -2.91 2.44 -18.61
N LYS A 4 -1.97 1.53 -18.30
CA LYS A 4 -1.84 0.24 -19.00
C LYS A 4 -2.99 -0.74 -18.74
N PHE A 5 -3.88 -0.42 -17.80
CA PHE A 5 -4.96 -1.28 -17.34
C PHE A 5 -6.33 -0.78 -17.80
N GLY A 6 -7.26 -1.72 -17.90
CA GLY A 6 -8.65 -1.45 -18.21
C GLY A 6 -8.90 -1.23 -19.70
N ILE A 7 -10.15 -0.94 -20.01
CA ILE A 7 -10.62 -0.66 -21.37
C ILE A 7 -10.99 0.83 -21.38
N PRO A 8 -10.50 1.62 -22.35
CA PRO A 8 -10.94 2.99 -22.51
C PRO A 8 -12.47 3.07 -22.63
N VAL A 9 -13.09 4.07 -22.00
CA VAL A 9 -14.56 4.22 -21.96
C VAL A 9 -15.17 4.22 -23.36
N GLU A 10 -14.48 4.82 -24.33
CA GLU A 10 -14.87 4.85 -25.74
C GLU A 10 -14.99 3.45 -26.38
N ASN A 11 -14.25 2.46 -25.88
CA ASN A 11 -14.22 1.10 -26.42
C ASN A 11 -15.07 0.12 -25.59
N ILE A 12 -15.50 0.51 -24.39
CA ILE A 12 -16.15 -0.39 -23.42
C ILE A 12 -17.42 -1.02 -23.99
N ALA A 13 -18.20 -0.24 -24.74
CA ALA A 13 -19.44 -0.67 -25.38
C ALA A 13 -19.24 -1.88 -26.31
N ALA A 14 -18.20 -1.82 -27.16
CA ALA A 14 -17.92 -2.86 -28.14
C ALA A 14 -17.49 -4.17 -27.45
N VAL A 15 -16.69 -4.06 -26.39
CA VAL A 15 -16.19 -5.23 -25.66
C VAL A 15 -17.33 -5.98 -24.97
N TYR A 16 -18.24 -5.27 -24.30
CA TYR A 16 -19.37 -5.93 -23.64
C TYR A 16 -20.35 -6.58 -24.63
N LYS A 17 -20.59 -5.96 -25.80
CA LYS A 17 -21.38 -6.60 -26.87
C LYS A 17 -20.72 -7.86 -27.42
N SER A 18 -19.40 -7.83 -27.63
CA SER A 18 -18.64 -9.00 -28.06
C SER A 18 -18.79 -10.12 -27.05
N ALA A 19 -18.55 -9.84 -25.76
CA ALA A 19 -18.67 -10.82 -24.70
C ALA A 19 -20.09 -11.43 -24.61
N LEU A 20 -21.14 -10.63 -24.81
CA LEU A 20 -22.51 -11.13 -24.90
C LEU A 20 -22.70 -12.10 -26.08
N THR A 21 -22.14 -11.77 -27.24
CA THR A 21 -22.18 -12.61 -28.45
C THR A 21 -21.41 -13.92 -28.24
N ASP A 22 -20.32 -13.87 -27.47
CA ASP A 22 -19.51 -15.02 -27.09
C ASP A 22 -20.17 -15.88 -25.98
N GLY A 23 -21.36 -15.51 -25.52
CA GLY A 23 -22.19 -16.29 -24.59
C GLY A 23 -22.00 -15.95 -23.11
N VAL A 24 -21.34 -14.84 -22.77
CA VAL A 24 -21.25 -14.36 -21.39
C VAL A 24 -22.65 -13.94 -20.90
N LYS A 25 -23.06 -14.47 -19.74
CA LYS A 25 -24.41 -14.28 -19.18
C LYS A 25 -24.48 -13.25 -18.05
N THR A 26 -23.35 -12.96 -17.42
CA THR A 26 -23.28 -12.13 -16.21
C THR A 26 -22.16 -11.12 -16.36
N PHE A 27 -22.47 -9.86 -16.07
CA PHE A 27 -21.56 -8.74 -16.26
C PHE A 27 -21.36 -7.97 -14.96
N GLY A 28 -20.21 -7.34 -14.85
CA GLY A 28 -19.88 -6.40 -13.78
C GLY A 28 -18.84 -5.41 -14.24
N LEU A 29 -18.68 -4.31 -13.52
CA LEU A 29 -17.72 -3.26 -13.81
C LEU A 29 -16.70 -3.17 -12.67
N GLN A 30 -15.42 -3.03 -13.00
CA GLN A 30 -14.36 -2.77 -12.05
C GLN A 30 -13.61 -1.51 -12.45
N CYS A 31 -13.31 -0.67 -11.47
CA CYS A 31 -12.45 0.49 -11.63
C CYS A 31 -11.62 0.66 -10.37
N HIS A 32 -10.31 0.89 -10.53
CA HIS A 32 -9.40 1.25 -9.46
C HIS A 32 -8.75 2.59 -9.83
N SER A 33 -9.06 3.65 -9.09
CA SER A 33 -8.77 5.04 -9.48
C SER A 33 -7.67 5.72 -8.68
N GLY A 34 -7.10 5.07 -7.66
CA GLY A 34 -6.06 5.69 -6.84
C GLY A 34 -5.53 4.82 -5.70
N SER A 35 -4.53 5.36 -5.01
CA SER A 35 -3.85 4.73 -3.88
C SER A 35 -3.64 5.75 -2.76
N ALA A 36 -3.70 5.29 -1.51
CA ALA A 36 -3.43 6.08 -0.32
C ALA A 36 -4.34 7.33 -0.17
N ILE A 37 -5.62 7.18 -0.49
CA ILE A 37 -6.62 8.23 -0.40
C ILE A 37 -7.15 8.30 1.03
N LEU A 38 -7.05 9.49 1.63
CA LEU A 38 -7.58 9.81 2.97
C LEU A 38 -8.86 10.67 2.92
N ASP A 39 -9.16 11.30 1.79
CA ASP A 39 -10.39 12.08 1.60
C ASP A 39 -11.57 11.17 1.24
N GLN A 40 -12.59 11.14 2.11
CA GLN A 40 -13.80 10.34 1.91
C GLN A 40 -14.61 10.80 0.70
N LYS A 41 -14.56 12.09 0.34
CA LYS A 41 -15.31 12.65 -0.80
C LYS A 41 -14.83 12.08 -2.13
N HIS A 42 -13.55 11.72 -2.23
CA HIS A 42 -13.00 11.06 -3.41
C HIS A 42 -13.75 9.76 -3.74
N PHE A 43 -14.10 8.95 -2.74
CA PHE A 43 -14.82 7.70 -2.95
C PHE A 43 -16.25 7.94 -3.45
N ARG A 44 -16.90 9.01 -2.97
CA ARG A 44 -18.20 9.46 -3.49
C ARG A 44 -18.12 9.83 -4.97
N GLU A 45 -17.19 10.71 -5.31
CA GLU A 45 -16.99 11.20 -6.69
C GLU A 45 -16.62 10.07 -7.65
N ASN A 46 -15.70 9.19 -7.24
CA ASN A 46 -15.30 8.04 -8.03
C ASN A 46 -16.48 7.07 -8.24
N THR A 47 -17.27 6.80 -7.20
CA THR A 47 -18.47 5.96 -7.32
C THR A 47 -19.47 6.56 -8.30
N GLN A 48 -19.71 7.88 -8.26
CA GLN A 48 -20.61 8.53 -9.23
C GLN A 48 -20.14 8.34 -10.68
N LEU A 49 -18.83 8.47 -10.93
CA LEU A 49 -18.26 8.24 -12.26
C LEU A 49 -18.43 6.77 -12.69
N ILE A 50 -18.14 5.83 -11.81
CA ILE A 50 -18.27 4.39 -12.07
C ILE A 50 -19.73 4.03 -12.39
N LEU A 51 -20.69 4.52 -11.59
CA LEU A 51 -22.10 4.23 -11.82
C LEU A 51 -22.61 4.84 -13.13
N LYS A 52 -22.12 6.04 -13.51
CA LYS A 52 -22.41 6.63 -14.82
C LYS A 52 -21.93 5.73 -15.96
N THR A 53 -20.72 5.19 -15.86
CA THR A 53 -20.20 4.22 -16.83
C THR A 53 -20.99 2.90 -16.80
N ALA A 54 -21.38 2.43 -15.62
CA ALA A 54 -22.21 1.24 -15.47
C ALA A 54 -23.53 1.39 -16.22
N ARG A 55 -24.27 2.50 -16.03
CA ARG A 55 -25.51 2.76 -16.77
C ARG A 55 -25.31 2.74 -18.28
N HIS A 56 -24.26 3.42 -18.75
CA HIS A 56 -23.95 3.44 -20.17
C HIS A 56 -23.77 2.02 -20.72
N ILE A 57 -23.04 1.15 -20.01
CA ILE A 57 -22.88 -0.25 -20.38
C ILE A 57 -24.22 -0.98 -20.36
N GLU A 58 -25.00 -0.87 -19.28
CA GLU A 58 -26.30 -1.54 -19.14
C GLU A 58 -27.25 -1.22 -20.29
N ASP A 59 -27.35 0.06 -20.65
CA ASP A 59 -28.20 0.54 -21.75
C ASP A 59 -27.76 -0.04 -23.10
N ILE A 60 -26.45 -0.26 -23.30
CA ILE A 60 -25.88 -0.78 -24.53
C ILE A 60 -26.14 -2.28 -24.72
N ILE A 61 -25.97 -3.06 -23.65
CA ILE A 61 -26.16 -4.53 -23.70
C ILE A 61 -27.58 -4.96 -23.34
N ASN A 62 -28.43 -4.02 -22.92
CA ASN A 62 -29.76 -4.28 -22.39
C ASN A 62 -29.76 -5.36 -21.29
N HIS A 63 -28.74 -5.32 -20.42
CA HIS A 63 -28.55 -6.22 -19.28
C HIS A 63 -28.03 -5.43 -18.10
N ARG A 64 -28.51 -5.78 -16.90
CA ARG A 64 -28.03 -5.19 -15.65
C ARG A 64 -26.66 -5.74 -15.28
N LEU A 65 -25.80 -4.90 -14.73
CA LEU A 65 -24.57 -5.36 -14.10
C LEU A 65 -24.92 -5.97 -12.74
N LEU A 66 -24.32 -7.12 -12.41
CA LEU A 66 -24.56 -7.80 -11.13
C LEU A 66 -23.57 -7.36 -10.05
N LYS A 67 -22.39 -6.87 -10.45
CA LYS A 67 -21.31 -6.46 -9.56
C LYS A 67 -20.69 -5.16 -10.02
N ILE A 68 -20.44 -4.27 -9.09
CA ILE A 68 -19.68 -3.04 -9.31
C ILE A 68 -18.56 -2.99 -8.28
N SER A 69 -17.32 -3.01 -8.74
CA SER A 69 -16.15 -2.80 -7.92
C SER A 69 -15.67 -1.36 -8.04
N ILE A 70 -15.59 -0.67 -6.90
CA ILE A 70 -14.94 0.65 -6.79
C ILE A 70 -13.43 0.52 -6.53
N GLY A 71 -12.92 -0.72 -6.58
CA GLY A 71 -11.52 -1.03 -6.40
C GLY A 71 -11.08 -0.82 -4.96
N SER A 72 -9.91 -0.20 -4.81
CA SER A 72 -9.21 -0.05 -3.55
C SER A 72 -8.87 1.42 -3.36
N GLY A 73 -7.68 1.70 -2.81
CA GLY A 73 -7.17 3.05 -2.66
C GLY A 73 -7.36 3.62 -1.27
N PHE A 74 -8.09 2.92 -0.40
CA PHE A 74 -8.22 3.21 1.02
C PHE A 74 -6.84 3.41 1.67
N GLY A 75 -6.57 4.64 2.10
CA GLY A 75 -5.31 5.05 2.70
C GLY A 75 -5.20 4.72 4.18
N ILE A 76 -3.97 4.86 4.67
CA ILE A 76 -3.63 4.93 6.10
C ILE A 76 -2.72 6.14 6.28
N PRO A 77 -2.71 6.76 7.47
CA PRO A 77 -1.78 7.85 7.75
C PRO A 77 -0.35 7.30 7.86
N TYR A 78 0.59 7.95 7.19
CA TYR A 78 2.02 7.65 7.26
C TYR A 78 2.80 8.68 8.09
N VAL A 79 2.16 9.79 8.45
CA VAL A 79 2.67 10.87 9.30
C VAL A 79 1.63 11.27 10.34
N ASP A 80 2.04 11.96 11.40
CA ASP A 80 1.20 12.19 12.59
C ASP A 80 0.14 13.29 12.39
N ASP A 81 0.27 14.13 11.37
CA ASP A 81 -0.68 15.18 11.01
C ASP A 81 -1.75 14.74 10.00
N GLU A 82 -1.72 13.46 9.58
CA GLU A 82 -2.75 12.87 8.72
C GLU A 82 -3.87 12.23 9.55
N ASP A 83 -5.12 12.61 9.25
CA ASP A 83 -6.29 11.95 9.81
C ASP A 83 -6.51 10.58 9.15
N PRO A 84 -6.86 9.53 9.92
CA PRO A 84 -7.19 8.24 9.36
C PRO A 84 -8.50 8.28 8.55
N LEU A 85 -8.58 7.43 7.52
CA LEU A 85 -9.78 7.32 6.70
C LEU A 85 -10.94 6.73 7.52
N ASN A 86 -12.01 7.51 7.69
CA ASN A 86 -13.24 7.04 8.31
C ASN A 86 -14.06 6.17 7.32
N PHE A 87 -14.02 4.85 7.51
CA PHE A 87 -14.74 3.91 6.64
C PHE A 87 -16.26 4.05 6.72
N ASN A 88 -16.83 4.43 7.87
CA ASN A 88 -18.28 4.63 7.97
C ASN A 88 -18.72 5.78 7.05
N ASP A 89 -18.03 6.92 7.13
CA ASP A 89 -18.32 8.08 6.29
C ASP A 89 -18.13 7.75 4.80
N VAL A 90 -17.08 6.99 4.45
CA VAL A 90 -16.87 6.54 3.07
C VAL A 90 -18.06 5.71 2.58
N PHE A 91 -18.48 4.71 3.33
CA PHE A 91 -19.54 3.81 2.88
C PHE A 91 -20.94 4.42 2.98
N ASP A 92 -21.16 5.38 3.87
CA ASP A 92 -22.38 6.20 3.88
C ASP A 92 -22.49 7.02 2.60
N LEU A 93 -21.42 7.72 2.20
CA LEU A 93 -21.39 8.50 0.96
C LEU A 93 -21.54 7.60 -0.29
N VAL A 94 -20.91 6.42 -0.30
CA VAL A 94 -21.06 5.45 -1.39
C VAL A 94 -22.51 4.94 -1.45
N ALA A 95 -23.12 4.62 -0.31
CA ALA A 95 -24.50 4.16 -0.25
C ALA A 95 -25.50 5.25 -0.69
N GLU A 96 -25.25 6.52 -0.37
CA GLU A 96 -26.02 7.65 -0.91
C GLU A 96 -25.99 7.69 -2.43
N VAL A 97 -24.81 7.55 -3.04
CA VAL A 97 -24.66 7.53 -4.49
C VAL A 97 -25.40 6.35 -5.11
N PHE A 98 -25.36 5.15 -4.50
CA PHE A 98 -26.16 4.02 -4.98
C PHE A 98 -27.66 4.27 -4.87
N LYS A 99 -28.15 4.90 -3.78
CA LYS A 99 -29.57 5.29 -3.61
C LYS A 99 -30.01 6.27 -4.69
N GLU A 100 -29.19 7.29 -4.97
CA GLU A 100 -29.45 8.27 -6.03
C GLU A 100 -29.59 7.61 -7.40
N PHE A 101 -28.84 6.52 -7.64
CA PHE A 101 -28.67 5.94 -8.98
C PHE A 101 -29.55 4.73 -9.29
N TYR A 102 -29.83 3.91 -8.29
CA TYR A 102 -30.64 2.68 -8.40
C TYR A 102 -31.94 2.74 -7.59
N GLY A 103 -32.17 3.80 -6.82
CA GLY A 103 -33.36 3.98 -5.99
C GLY A 103 -33.20 3.41 -4.58
N GLN A 104 -34.26 3.53 -3.77
CA GLN A 104 -34.22 3.22 -2.34
C GLN A 104 -34.17 1.71 -2.03
N HIS A 105 -34.49 0.87 -3.00
CA HIS A 105 -34.61 -0.57 -2.82
C HIS A 105 -33.28 -1.28 -3.09
N GLN A 106 -32.55 -1.61 -2.03
CA GLN A 106 -31.22 -2.23 -2.12
C GLN A 106 -31.19 -3.57 -2.86
N HIS A 107 -32.32 -4.29 -2.96
CA HIS A 107 -32.39 -5.55 -3.70
C HIS A 107 -32.21 -5.38 -5.21
N ASP A 108 -32.41 -4.17 -5.74
CA ASP A 108 -32.24 -3.82 -7.15
C ASP A 108 -30.81 -3.36 -7.49
N TRP A 109 -29.96 -3.24 -6.47
CA TRP A 109 -28.60 -2.75 -6.62
C TRP A 109 -27.66 -3.89 -7.06
N PRO A 110 -26.64 -3.59 -7.88
CA PRO A 110 -25.52 -4.50 -8.03
C PRO A 110 -24.78 -4.67 -6.70
N ILE A 111 -24.14 -5.81 -6.52
CA ILE A 111 -23.26 -6.05 -5.38
C ILE A 111 -22.07 -5.09 -5.48
N LEU A 112 -21.90 -4.27 -4.45
CA LEU A 112 -20.69 -3.47 -4.29
C LEU A 112 -19.52 -4.38 -3.90
N CYS A 113 -18.44 -4.30 -4.66
CA CYS A 113 -17.17 -4.94 -4.38
C CYS A 113 -16.11 -3.89 -4.04
N ILE A 114 -15.21 -4.24 -3.13
CA ILE A 114 -14.04 -3.46 -2.76
C ILE A 114 -12.82 -4.39 -2.67
N GLU A 115 -11.64 -3.82 -2.85
CA GLU A 115 -10.37 -4.55 -2.96
C GLU A 115 -9.31 -4.02 -1.97
N PRO A 116 -9.61 -3.83 -0.67
CA PRO A 116 -8.68 -3.19 0.25
C PRO A 116 -7.42 -4.04 0.44
N GLY A 117 -6.26 -3.42 0.23
CA GLY A 117 -4.95 -4.02 0.52
C GLY A 117 -4.28 -3.28 1.66
N ARG A 118 -3.78 -2.08 1.37
CA ARG A 118 -3.06 -1.23 2.33
C ARG A 118 -3.85 -1.00 3.62
N ALA A 119 -5.13 -0.66 3.52
CA ALA A 119 -5.98 -0.42 4.67
C ALA A 119 -6.16 -1.61 5.63
N LEU A 120 -5.90 -2.84 5.19
CA LEU A 120 -6.04 -4.02 6.05
C LEU A 120 -4.74 -4.38 6.78
N VAL A 121 -3.60 -4.13 6.15
CA VAL A 121 -2.32 -4.70 6.61
C VAL A 121 -1.21 -3.66 6.75
N GLY A 122 -1.42 -2.41 6.33
CA GLY A 122 -0.39 -1.39 6.27
C GLY A 122 0.22 -1.08 7.64
N ASP A 123 -0.64 -0.76 8.61
CA ASP A 123 -0.30 -0.43 10.01
C ASP A 123 -0.13 -1.69 10.90
N ALA A 124 -0.45 -2.87 10.39
CA ALA A 124 -0.36 -4.13 11.12
C ALA A 124 1.09 -4.63 11.32
N ALA A 125 2.08 -4.03 10.65
CA ALA A 125 3.48 -4.43 10.79
C ALA A 125 4.46 -3.26 10.79
N ILE A 126 5.54 -3.44 11.55
CA ILE A 126 6.70 -2.55 11.60
C ILE A 126 7.93 -3.32 11.12
N LEU A 127 8.90 -2.59 10.56
CA LEU A 127 10.23 -3.10 10.27
C LEU A 127 11.16 -2.70 11.41
N LEU A 128 11.73 -3.70 12.09
CA LEU A 128 12.79 -3.49 13.06
C LEU A 128 14.15 -3.67 12.39
N ALA A 129 15.02 -2.70 12.59
CA ALA A 129 16.38 -2.69 12.06
C ALA A 129 17.38 -2.22 13.13
N GLN A 130 18.62 -2.67 13.04
CA GLN A 130 19.70 -2.30 13.94
C GLN A 130 20.61 -1.23 13.31
N VAL A 131 21.03 -0.25 14.10
CA VAL A 131 22.06 0.72 13.71
C VAL A 131 23.40 0.01 13.56
N THR A 132 24.01 0.13 12.40
CA THR A 132 25.31 -0.48 12.08
C THR A 132 26.46 0.49 11.87
N GLY A 133 26.15 1.79 11.86
CA GLY A 133 27.17 2.82 11.75
C GLY A 133 26.55 4.20 11.80
N ILE A 134 27.32 5.14 12.34
CA ILE A 134 26.97 6.55 12.34
C ILE A 134 28.11 7.28 11.64
N LYS A 135 27.76 8.08 10.64
CA LYS A 135 28.74 8.87 9.89
C LYS A 135 28.38 10.34 9.99
N ASP A 136 29.27 11.09 10.62
CA ASP A 136 29.23 12.55 10.57
C ASP A 136 30.11 13.05 9.40
N SER A 137 29.54 13.89 8.53
CA SER A 137 30.22 14.40 7.34
C SER A 137 29.56 15.71 6.86
N TYR A 138 29.07 15.77 5.62
CA TYR A 138 28.22 16.88 5.15
C TYR A 138 26.88 16.94 5.88
N LYS A 139 26.43 15.78 6.35
CA LYS A 139 25.33 15.58 7.27
C LYS A 139 25.58 14.33 8.10
N THR A 140 24.77 14.15 9.14
CA THR A 140 24.74 12.93 9.95
C THR A 140 23.93 11.85 9.21
N PHE A 141 24.55 10.70 9.02
CA PHE A 141 23.90 9.50 8.48
C PHE A 141 23.84 8.41 9.54
N ILE A 142 22.66 7.81 9.70
CA ILE A 142 22.44 6.61 10.51
C ILE A 142 22.25 5.45 9.55
N GLY A 143 23.25 4.56 9.48
CA GLY A 143 23.19 3.35 8.66
C GLY A 143 22.52 2.20 9.39
N LEU A 144 21.56 1.54 8.75
CA LEU A 144 20.79 0.43 9.32
C LEU A 144 21.14 -0.93 8.69
N ASP A 145 20.69 -1.99 9.35
CA ASP A 145 20.71 -3.35 8.80
C ASP A 145 19.58 -3.72 7.84
N ALA A 146 18.75 -2.74 7.52
CA ALA A 146 17.74 -2.78 6.49
C ALA A 146 17.85 -1.52 5.61
N GLY A 147 17.63 -1.68 4.31
CA GLY A 147 17.59 -0.60 3.33
C GLY A 147 16.47 -0.80 2.32
N MET A 148 16.67 -0.27 1.11
CA MET A 148 15.74 -0.40 -0.02
C MET A 148 15.48 -1.85 -0.42
N GLU A 149 16.41 -2.77 -0.15
CA GLU A 149 16.25 -4.20 -0.39
C GLU A 149 15.22 -4.84 0.55
N THR A 150 15.02 -4.23 1.72
CA THR A 150 14.05 -4.65 2.73
C THR A 150 12.75 -3.86 2.62
N LEU A 151 12.83 -2.55 2.40
CA LEU A 151 11.70 -1.64 2.23
C LEU A 151 11.95 -0.68 1.05
N MET A 152 11.51 -1.09 -0.14
CA MET A 152 11.80 -0.36 -1.38
C MET A 152 11.00 0.95 -1.54
N ARG A 153 9.92 1.13 -0.77
CA ARG A 153 8.94 2.20 -0.98
C ARG A 153 9.52 3.62 -0.94
N PRO A 154 10.41 3.99 0.01
CA PRO A 154 11.04 5.31 0.01
C PRO A 154 11.81 5.59 -1.28
N ALA A 155 12.62 4.62 -1.73
CA ALA A 155 13.41 4.77 -2.96
C ALA A 155 12.56 4.80 -4.24
N LEU A 156 11.50 3.98 -4.32
CA LEU A 156 10.68 3.86 -5.53
C LEU A 156 9.60 4.94 -5.64
N TYR A 157 8.98 5.32 -4.52
CA TYR A 157 7.80 6.18 -4.50
C TYR A 157 8.02 7.51 -3.78
N GLY A 158 9.18 7.72 -3.13
CA GLY A 158 9.35 8.82 -2.18
C GLY A 158 8.44 8.65 -0.95
N ALA A 159 8.04 7.43 -0.62
CA ALA A 159 7.11 7.19 0.48
C ALA A 159 7.76 7.52 1.82
N VAL A 160 7.05 8.30 2.63
CA VAL A 160 7.43 8.60 4.01
C VAL A 160 6.93 7.50 4.93
N HIS A 161 7.71 7.21 5.97
CA HIS A 161 7.34 6.35 7.08
C HIS A 161 7.78 7.02 8.37
N ARG A 162 6.99 6.85 9.44
CA ARG A 162 7.46 7.19 10.78
C ARG A 162 8.61 6.29 11.18
N ILE A 163 9.63 6.88 11.78
CA ILE A 163 10.83 6.17 12.24
C ILE A 163 11.07 6.55 13.70
N TYR A 164 11.28 5.54 14.54
CA TYR A 164 11.53 5.73 15.98
C TYR A 164 12.70 4.90 16.45
N LYS A 165 13.51 5.45 17.34
CA LYS A 165 14.43 4.66 18.17
C LYS A 165 13.62 3.90 19.22
N VAL A 166 13.78 2.58 19.27
CA VAL A 166 13.08 1.71 20.21
C VAL A 166 13.47 2.09 21.65
N GLY A 167 12.47 2.32 22.50
CA GLY A 167 12.68 2.74 23.90
C GLY A 167 12.85 4.26 24.11
N ALA A 168 12.91 5.06 23.05
CA ALA A 168 13.22 6.48 23.10
C ALA A 168 12.09 7.38 22.53
N VAL A 169 10.84 6.93 22.62
CA VAL A 169 9.67 7.62 22.01
C VAL A 169 9.49 9.05 22.54
N THR A 170 9.99 9.35 23.75
CA THR A 170 9.90 10.67 24.39
C THR A 170 11.25 11.42 24.44
N GLU A 171 12.30 10.91 23.79
CA GLU A 171 13.61 11.57 23.78
C GLU A 171 13.57 12.84 22.93
N LYS A 172 14.38 13.84 23.33
CA LYS A 172 14.55 15.07 22.56
C LYS A 172 15.20 14.73 21.21
N GLN A 173 14.61 15.28 20.16
CA GLN A 173 15.13 15.18 18.80
C GLN A 173 16.28 16.18 18.65
N ASN A 174 17.50 15.71 18.92
CA ASN A 174 18.68 16.58 19.08
C ASN A 174 19.42 16.84 17.77
N ILE A 175 19.21 15.99 16.76
CA ILE A 175 19.97 16.00 15.51
C ILE A 175 19.05 15.88 14.30
N THR A 176 19.49 16.40 13.15
CA THR A 176 18.85 16.14 11.85
C THR A 176 19.69 15.13 11.08
N VAL A 177 19.06 14.07 10.57
CA VAL A 177 19.77 12.92 10.00
C VAL A 177 19.13 12.39 8.72
N ASP A 178 19.93 11.72 7.92
CA ASP A 178 19.45 10.72 6.96
C ASP A 178 19.53 9.33 7.59
N VAL A 179 18.46 8.55 7.40
CA VAL A 179 18.44 7.13 7.75
C VAL A 179 18.66 6.32 6.48
N THR A 180 19.76 5.58 6.39
CA THR A 180 20.19 4.87 5.19
C THR A 180 20.27 3.37 5.41
N GLY A 181 20.19 2.60 4.33
CA GLY A 181 20.53 1.19 4.37
C GLY A 181 22.03 0.93 4.17
N ARG A 182 22.34 -0.27 3.66
CA ARG A 182 23.69 -0.81 3.46
C ARG A 182 23.98 -1.21 2.00
N ILE A 183 23.16 -0.74 1.08
CA ILE A 183 23.30 -0.95 -0.35
C ILE A 183 24.24 0.12 -0.93
N CYS A 184 25.04 -0.26 -1.92
CA CYS A 184 25.96 0.63 -2.61
C CYS A 184 25.25 1.50 -3.66
N GLU A 185 24.09 2.06 -3.31
CA GLU A 185 23.27 2.91 -4.16
C GLU A 185 22.83 4.13 -3.35
N ASN A 186 22.96 5.32 -3.92
CA ASN A 186 22.71 6.57 -3.17
C ASN A 186 21.22 6.78 -2.85
N THR A 187 20.33 6.11 -3.57
CA THR A 187 18.88 6.10 -3.30
C THR A 187 18.49 5.16 -2.16
N ASP A 188 19.42 4.42 -1.57
CA ASP A 188 19.20 3.58 -0.38
C ASP A 188 19.05 4.42 0.90
N ARG A 189 17.96 5.20 0.93
CA ARG A 189 17.57 6.09 2.02
C ARG A 189 16.14 5.78 2.41
N LEU A 190 15.98 5.45 3.68
CA LEU A 190 14.68 5.18 4.30
C LEU A 190 14.01 6.46 4.78
N ALA A 191 14.81 7.45 5.20
CA ALA A 191 14.35 8.81 5.46
C ALA A 191 15.48 9.82 5.20
N VAL A 192 15.08 11.06 4.88
CA VAL A 192 15.99 12.14 4.51
C VAL A 192 15.65 13.37 5.35
N ASP A 193 16.68 13.99 5.93
CA ASP A 193 16.60 15.23 6.68
C ASP A 193 15.52 15.25 7.79
N ILE A 194 15.43 14.16 8.56
CA ILE A 194 14.46 14.05 9.66
C ILE A 194 15.08 14.45 11.02
N PRO A 195 14.32 15.09 11.93
CA PRO A 195 14.73 15.23 13.32
C PRO A 195 14.76 13.84 13.99
N PHE A 196 15.82 13.55 14.74
CA PHE A 196 16.04 12.24 15.37
C PHE A 196 16.72 12.37 16.75
N PRO A 197 16.49 11.45 17.70
CA PRO A 197 17.30 11.40 18.91
C PRO A 197 18.72 10.89 18.61
N ASP A 198 19.62 11.06 19.59
CA ASP A 198 20.95 10.48 19.52
C ASP A 198 20.86 8.94 19.50
N VAL A 199 21.69 8.31 18.67
CA VAL A 199 21.79 6.84 18.55
C VAL A 199 23.23 6.40 18.72
N VAL A 200 23.42 5.13 19.05
CA VAL A 200 24.70 4.43 19.00
C VAL A 200 24.57 3.16 18.16
N GLU A 201 25.70 2.63 17.68
CA GLU A 201 25.71 1.31 17.03
C GLU A 201 25.11 0.25 17.95
N GLY A 202 24.27 -0.61 17.38
CA GLY A 202 23.53 -1.63 18.11
C GLY A 202 22.11 -1.22 18.54
N ASP A 203 21.79 0.08 18.56
CA ASP A 203 20.43 0.55 18.84
C ASP A 203 19.43 -0.02 17.81
N LEU A 204 18.19 -0.25 18.27
CA LEU A 204 17.10 -0.70 17.41
C LEU A 204 16.25 0.48 16.95
N ILE A 205 15.95 0.49 15.65
CA ILE A 205 15.10 1.46 14.97
C ILE A 205 13.85 0.73 14.46
N ALA A 206 12.69 1.29 14.73
CA ALA A 206 11.40 0.85 14.22
C ALA A 206 10.96 1.79 13.09
N ILE A 207 10.68 1.21 11.92
CA ILE A 207 10.07 1.89 10.78
C ILE A 207 8.63 1.41 10.71
N MET A 208 7.68 2.34 10.85
CA MET A 208 6.26 2.02 11.02
C MET A 208 5.55 1.76 9.70
N ASP A 209 4.34 1.20 9.75
CA ASP A 209 3.41 1.14 8.62
C ASP A 209 3.94 0.38 7.38
N THR A 210 4.68 -0.70 7.62
CA THR A 210 5.41 -1.47 6.60
C THR A 210 4.71 -2.75 6.14
N GLY A 211 3.53 -3.08 6.70
CA GLY A 211 2.88 -4.36 6.39
C GLY A 211 2.28 -4.44 4.98
N ALA A 212 2.02 -3.29 4.35
CA ALA A 212 1.61 -3.22 2.96
C ALA A 212 2.79 -2.80 2.05
N TYR A 213 3.11 -3.65 1.08
CA TYR A 213 4.16 -3.41 0.09
C TYR A 213 5.58 -3.27 0.68
N GLY A 214 5.80 -3.67 1.94
CA GLY A 214 7.13 -3.89 2.50
C GLY A 214 7.69 -5.21 2.00
N TYR A 215 7.43 -6.30 2.73
CA TYR A 215 7.97 -7.62 2.41
C TYR A 215 7.70 -8.07 0.97
N SER A 216 6.52 -7.79 0.41
CA SER A 216 6.19 -8.20 -0.95
C SER A 216 7.07 -7.57 -2.04
N MET A 217 7.75 -6.46 -1.71
CA MET A 217 8.73 -5.78 -2.58
C MET A 217 10.18 -6.01 -2.13
N ALA A 218 10.40 -6.79 -1.07
CA ALA A 218 11.74 -7.13 -0.61
C ALA A 218 12.47 -7.98 -1.66
N HIS A 219 13.75 -7.71 -1.84
CA HIS A 219 14.57 -8.29 -2.90
C HIS A 219 16.01 -8.47 -2.44
N GLN A 220 16.79 -9.27 -3.17
CA GLN A 220 18.12 -9.74 -2.74
C GLN A 220 19.26 -8.89 -3.30
N PHE A 221 19.06 -7.57 -3.46
CA PHE A 221 20.10 -6.69 -4.00
C PHE A 221 21.33 -6.73 -3.08
N ASN A 222 22.52 -6.77 -3.68
CA ASN A 222 23.79 -7.01 -2.99
C ASN A 222 23.84 -8.30 -2.14
N THR A 223 23.16 -9.36 -2.61
CA THR A 223 23.16 -10.69 -1.97
C THR A 223 22.68 -10.60 -0.51
N ARG A 224 21.74 -9.69 -0.24
CA ARG A 224 21.14 -9.53 1.08
C ARG A 224 19.91 -10.45 1.20
N PRO A 225 19.89 -11.39 2.15
CA PRO A 225 18.74 -12.26 2.31
C PRO A 225 17.51 -11.48 2.79
N ARG A 226 16.31 -11.82 2.29
CA ARG A 226 15.06 -11.23 2.80
C ARG A 226 14.91 -11.47 4.32
N PRO A 227 14.30 -10.52 5.05
CA PRO A 227 14.17 -10.64 6.51
C PRO A 227 13.22 -11.77 6.92
N ALA A 228 13.18 -12.06 8.21
CA ALA A 228 12.10 -12.86 8.79
C ALA A 228 10.83 -12.03 8.97
N GLU A 229 9.67 -12.67 9.00
CA GLU A 229 8.41 -12.08 9.47
C GLU A 229 7.98 -12.79 10.76
N VAL A 230 7.70 -12.01 11.81
CA VAL A 230 7.27 -12.51 13.13
C VAL A 230 5.90 -11.92 13.44
N LEU A 231 4.92 -12.80 13.67
CA LEU A 231 3.60 -12.42 14.17
C LEU A 231 3.65 -12.35 15.69
N VAL A 232 3.16 -11.26 16.27
CA VAL A 232 2.91 -11.17 17.71
C VAL A 232 1.41 -11.24 17.94
N ASP A 233 0.93 -12.36 18.48
CA ASP A 233 -0.48 -12.54 18.82
C ASP A 233 -0.62 -12.71 20.33
N LYS A 234 -1.42 -11.87 20.99
CA LYS A 234 -1.61 -11.85 22.45
C LYS A 234 -0.30 -11.86 23.24
N GLY A 235 0.71 -11.15 22.75
CA GLY A 235 2.04 -11.05 23.35
C GLY A 235 2.97 -12.24 23.08
N ALA A 236 2.53 -13.27 22.36
CA ALA A 236 3.35 -14.41 21.98
C ALA A 236 3.93 -14.24 20.57
N PRO A 237 5.27 -14.21 20.42
CA PRO A 237 5.90 -14.15 19.11
C PRO A 237 5.87 -15.51 18.41
N ARG A 238 5.55 -15.51 17.12
CA ARG A 238 5.59 -16.69 16.24
C ARG A 238 6.25 -16.33 14.92
N LEU A 239 7.30 -17.06 14.56
CA LEU A 239 7.90 -16.95 13.23
C LEU A 239 6.87 -17.42 12.19
N ILE A 240 6.45 -16.51 11.32
CA ILE A 240 5.52 -16.81 10.21
C ILE A 240 6.23 -16.88 8.86
N ARG A 241 7.44 -16.32 8.80
CA ARG A 241 8.36 -16.50 7.67
C ARG A 241 9.80 -16.49 8.15
N SER A 242 10.55 -17.53 7.81
CA SER A 242 11.99 -17.60 8.10
C SER A 242 12.76 -16.56 7.29
N ARG A 243 13.82 -16.02 7.90
CA ARG A 243 14.82 -15.22 7.19
C ARG A 243 15.49 -16.10 6.13
N GLU A 244 15.72 -15.54 4.94
CA GLU A 244 16.51 -16.23 3.93
C GLU A 244 17.98 -16.36 4.38
N THR A 245 18.65 -17.35 3.86
CA THR A 245 20.09 -17.60 4.02
C THR A 245 20.82 -17.26 2.73
N ILE A 246 22.15 -17.27 2.76
CA ILE A 246 22.94 -17.12 1.53
C ILE A 246 22.69 -18.32 0.60
N GLU A 247 22.54 -19.51 1.17
CA GLU A 247 22.21 -20.74 0.47
C GLU A 247 20.85 -20.66 -0.24
N ASP A 248 19.86 -19.97 0.34
CA ASP A 248 18.58 -19.74 -0.33
C ASP A 248 18.73 -18.90 -1.60
N ILE A 249 19.62 -17.91 -1.61
CA ILE A 249 19.89 -17.06 -2.78
C ILE A 249 20.54 -17.87 -3.90
N PHE A 250 21.48 -18.75 -3.55
CA PHE A 250 22.27 -19.54 -4.52
C PHE A 250 21.70 -20.93 -4.79
N ARG A 251 20.53 -21.29 -4.24
CA ARG A 251 19.93 -22.64 -4.37
C ARG A 251 19.82 -23.14 -5.82
N ASN A 252 19.69 -22.22 -6.79
CA ASN A 252 19.54 -22.56 -8.20
C ASN A 252 20.79 -22.24 -9.03
N CYS A 253 21.93 -21.98 -8.38
CA CYS A 253 23.19 -21.62 -9.01
C CYS A 253 24.15 -22.82 -9.16
N ASP A 254 23.68 -24.03 -8.88
CA ASP A 254 24.46 -25.25 -9.08
C ASP A 254 24.82 -25.43 -10.57
N ASN A 255 26.12 -25.32 -10.85
CA ASN A 255 26.84 -25.88 -11.99
C ASN A 255 28.10 -26.58 -11.45
#